data_AF-A0A835ZPJ6-F1
#
_entry.id   AF-A0A835ZPJ6-F1
#
_cell.length_a   1.000
_cell.length_b   1.000
_cell.length_c   1.000
_cell.angle_alpha   90.00
_cell.angle_beta   90.00
_cell.angle_gamma   90.00
#
_symmetry.space_group_name_H-M   'P 1'
#
loop_
_entity.id
_entity.type
_entity.pdbx_description
1 polymer ?
#
loop_
_entity_poly.entity_id
_entity_poly.type
_entity_poly.pdbx_seq_one_letter_code
_entity_poly.pdbx_strand_id
1 'polypeptide(L)'
;IVVQLLCGFVAITGLALPEAYEQFLDKLAFIADFTIMMGCIADLDFYDKLLATTLAPLMYIALVGCSWLAAQHCVRRARLDAGETAAQLADLDALRRHWTLFLGILFLNFGSVSSVVFRTFACEHFEELGEWYLRADYSIQCFANGYWWYAAYAFCAMLVYPIGIPALFAVLVWQKRKLRRCKANLLVPATQDSTGSPSRSDRLFEASGFLWEQYKTQAEYWKVFECARRLLLTGFIAFLLPGEAGQAAISMLLSFTLLLAFMIARPHRERQVHWQYLLGAVIIYLSTAAALLISLRLDYSNEPSSRRVVGWLLVALNVALITAAVFQTLVSVAKPG
;
A
#
# COMPACT_ATOMS: atom_id res chain seq x y z
N ILE A 1 -2.40 -3.68 5.26
CA ILE A 1 -2.86 -2.42 4.62
C ILE A 1 -3.33 -1.40 5.66
N VAL A 2 -4.34 -1.70 6.49
CA VAL A 2 -4.87 -0.75 7.49
C VAL A 2 -3.81 -0.28 8.48
N VAL A 3 -3.02 -1.22 9.02
CA VAL A 3 -1.87 -0.90 9.89
C VAL A 3 -0.86 0.01 9.18
N GLN A 4 -0.49 -0.28 7.93
CA GLN A 4 0.42 0.57 7.16
C GLN A 4 -0.14 1.98 6.90
N LEU A 5 -1.46 2.12 6.73
CA LEU A 5 -2.11 3.43 6.59
C LEU A 5 -2.05 4.22 7.89
N LEU A 6 -2.29 3.57 9.03
CA LEU A 6 -2.26 4.21 10.35
C LEU A 6 -0.84 4.61 10.74
N CYS A 7 0.13 3.70 10.65
CA CYS A 7 1.54 4.00 10.92
C CYS A 7 2.06 5.10 9.98
N GLY A 8 1.70 5.06 8.70
CA GLY A 8 2.06 6.09 7.72
C GLY A 8 1.42 7.44 8.02
N PHE A 9 0.16 7.46 8.45
CA PHE A 9 -0.54 8.69 8.82
C PHE A 9 0.11 9.38 10.01
N VAL A 10 0.39 8.64 11.09
CA VAL A 10 1.03 9.19 12.31
C VAL A 10 2.43 9.71 11.99
N ALA A 11 3.23 8.91 11.28
CA ALA A 11 4.61 9.28 10.92
C ALA A 11 4.72 10.53 10.03
N ILE A 12 3.64 10.93 9.36
CA ILE A 12 3.63 12.06 8.43
C ILE A 12 2.98 13.31 9.03
N THR A 13 1.89 13.11 9.75
CA THR A 13 1.14 14.23 10.37
C THR A 13 1.74 14.68 11.69
N GLY A 14 2.48 13.82 12.39
CA GLY A 14 3.02 14.13 13.73
C GLY A 14 1.93 14.35 14.78
N LEU A 15 0.68 13.97 14.49
CA LEU A 15 -0.45 14.19 15.40
C LEU A 15 -0.36 13.26 16.61
N ALA A 16 -0.52 13.84 17.79
CA ALA A 16 -0.55 13.10 19.04
C ALA A 16 -1.76 12.15 19.12
N LEU A 17 -1.49 10.90 19.47
CA LEU A 17 -2.50 9.87 19.73
C LEU A 17 -2.49 9.48 21.21
N PRO A 18 -3.51 8.76 21.71
CA PRO A 18 -3.46 8.20 23.05
C PRO A 18 -2.24 7.29 23.22
N GLU A 19 -1.47 7.46 24.29
CA GLU A 19 -0.19 6.76 24.55
C GLU A 19 -0.26 5.25 24.35
N ALA A 20 -1.31 4.61 24.89
CA ALA A 20 -1.50 3.16 24.76
C ALA A 20 -1.64 2.71 23.29
N TYR A 21 -2.23 3.56 22.45
CA TYR A 21 -2.41 3.28 21.03
C TYR A 21 -1.14 3.56 20.23
N GLU A 22 -0.41 4.62 20.56
CA GLU A 22 0.88 4.94 19.94
C GLU A 22 1.91 3.82 20.16
N GLN A 23 2.08 3.37 21.40
CA GLN A 23 2.97 2.24 21.73
C GLN A 23 2.60 0.95 20.99
N PHE A 24 1.31 0.73 20.75
CA PHE A 24 0.83 -0.42 19.98
C PHE A 24 1.16 -0.27 18.48
N LEU A 25 0.97 0.92 17.91
CA LEU A 25 1.31 1.22 16.52
C LEU A 25 2.82 1.13 16.28
N ASP A 26 3.66 1.56 17.22
CA ASP A 26 5.11 1.46 17.11
C ASP A 26 5.59 0.01 17.05
N LYS A 27 5.04 -0.85 17.91
CA LYS A 27 5.32 -2.30 17.87
C LYS A 27 4.90 -2.92 16.55
N LEU A 28 3.75 -2.51 16.00
CA LEU A 28 3.30 -2.98 14.70
C LEU A 28 4.15 -2.45 13.54
N ALA A 29 4.59 -1.19 13.61
CA ALA A 29 5.48 -0.59 12.62
C ALA A 29 6.83 -1.33 12.58
N PHE A 30 7.38 -1.69 13.74
CA PHE A 30 8.59 -2.50 13.85
C PHE A 30 8.46 -3.87 13.18
N ILE A 31 7.32 -4.55 13.35
CA ILE A 31 7.05 -5.84 12.68
C ILE A 31 6.87 -5.66 11.17
N ALA A 32 6.25 -4.56 10.75
CA ALA A 32 5.88 -4.33 9.36
C ALA A 32 7.01 -3.73 8.49
N ASP A 33 8.01 -3.11 9.11
CA ASP A 33 9.09 -2.42 8.42
C ASP A 33 10.48 -2.94 8.86
N PHE A 34 10.98 -3.93 8.13
CA PHE A 34 12.29 -4.55 8.33
C PHE A 34 13.44 -3.52 8.27
N THR A 35 13.26 -2.36 7.63
CA THR A 35 14.29 -1.32 7.56
C THR A 35 14.44 -0.55 8.88
N ILE A 36 13.38 -0.44 9.68
CA ILE A 36 13.45 0.17 11.03
C ILE A 36 14.24 -0.73 11.98
N MET A 37 14.15 -2.06 11.81
CA MET A 37 14.93 -3.03 12.58
C MET A 37 16.45 -2.84 12.39
N MET A 38 16.88 -2.43 11.19
CA MET A 38 18.30 -2.19 10.87
C MET A 38 18.81 -0.82 11.36
N GLY A 39 17.95 0.19 11.43
CA GLY A 39 18.30 1.54 11.93
C GLY A 39 18.56 1.63 13.44
N CYS A 40 18.18 0.61 14.22
CA CYS A 40 18.59 0.51 15.63
C CYS A 40 19.99 -0.10 15.83
N ILE A 41 20.62 -0.62 14.76
CA ILE A 41 21.92 -1.32 14.82
C ILE A 41 23.05 -0.43 14.29
N ALA A 42 22.73 0.63 13.52
CA ALA A 42 23.66 1.63 13.04
C ALA A 42 23.00 3.02 13.06
N ASP A 43 23.78 4.07 13.32
CA ASP A 43 23.35 5.47 13.18
C ASP A 43 23.07 5.74 11.70
N LEU A 44 21.83 5.47 11.27
CA LEU A 44 21.37 5.68 9.90
C LEU A 44 20.51 6.94 9.87
N ASP A 45 20.92 7.91 9.06
CA ASP A 45 20.16 9.14 8.83
C ASP A 45 18.92 8.85 7.98
N PHE A 46 17.99 9.80 7.91
CA PHE A 46 16.78 9.67 7.09
C PHE A 46 17.08 9.36 5.60
N TYR A 47 18.21 9.82 5.06
CA TYR A 47 18.60 9.55 3.68
C TYR A 47 18.92 8.07 3.43
N ASP A 48 19.54 7.38 4.38
CA ASP A 48 19.80 5.94 4.27
C ASP A 48 18.49 5.16 4.31
N LYS A 49 17.53 5.61 5.12
CA LYS A 49 16.18 5.05 5.13
C LYS A 49 15.48 5.24 3.78
N LEU A 50 15.61 6.41 3.16
CA LEU A 50 15.06 6.69 1.83
C LEU A 50 15.65 5.72 0.79
N LEU A 51 16.96 5.53 0.77
CA LEU A 51 17.62 4.61 -0.17
C LEU A 51 17.26 3.15 0.12
N ALA A 52 17.33 2.70 1.38
CA ALA A 52 17.02 1.33 1.74
C ALA A 52 15.58 0.94 1.38
N THR A 53 14.62 1.81 1.70
CA THR A 53 13.19 1.54 1.43
C THR A 53 12.86 1.56 -0.06
N THR A 54 13.52 2.40 -0.87
CA THR A 54 13.31 2.47 -2.33
C THR A 54 14.06 1.37 -3.10
N LEU A 55 15.27 0.99 -2.65
CA LEU A 55 16.10 -0.03 -3.30
C LEU A 55 15.69 -1.46 -2.94
N ALA A 56 15.15 -1.71 -1.74
CA ALA A 56 14.73 -3.06 -1.34
C ALA A 56 13.70 -3.69 -2.32
N PRO A 57 12.64 -2.99 -2.76
CA PRO A 57 11.74 -3.50 -3.80
C PRO A 57 12.46 -3.85 -5.11
N LEU A 58 13.46 -3.07 -5.53
CA LEU A 58 14.23 -3.34 -6.75
C LEU A 58 15.09 -4.60 -6.60
N MET A 59 15.69 -4.79 -5.42
CA MET A 59 16.39 -6.03 -5.07
C MET A 59 15.46 -7.25 -5.15
N TYR A 60 14.25 -7.17 -4.56
CA TYR A 60 13.29 -8.27 -4.65
C TYR A 60 12.83 -8.54 -6.09
N ILE A 61 12.63 -7.49 -6.90
CA ILE A 61 12.28 -7.63 -8.33
C ILE A 61 13.44 -8.28 -9.10
N ALA A 62 14.69 -7.92 -8.81
CA ALA A 62 15.86 -8.55 -9.43
C ALA A 62 15.95 -10.04 -9.07
N LEU A 63 15.69 -10.42 -7.81
CA LEU A 63 15.63 -11.82 -7.39
C LEU A 63 14.53 -12.61 -8.12
N VAL A 64 13.33 -12.03 -8.27
CA VAL A 64 12.24 -12.62 -9.08
C VAL A 64 12.64 -12.73 -10.55
N GLY A 65 13.40 -11.77 -11.08
CA GLY A 65 13.97 -11.81 -12.43
C GLY A 65 14.97 -12.96 -12.60
N CYS A 66 15.87 -13.16 -11.64
CA CYS A 66 16.81 -14.28 -11.65
C CYS A 66 16.10 -15.63 -11.55
N SER A 67 15.11 -15.76 -10.67
CA SER A 67 14.30 -16.99 -10.56
C SER A 67 13.51 -17.26 -11.84
N TRP A 68 13.03 -16.21 -12.51
CA TRP A 68 12.38 -16.31 -13.81
C TRP A 68 13.31 -16.86 -14.88
N LEU A 69 14.55 -16.34 -14.97
CA LEU A 69 15.56 -16.85 -15.91
C LEU A 69 15.89 -18.32 -15.64
N ALA A 70 16.06 -18.70 -14.37
CA ALA A 70 16.28 -20.09 -13.99
C ALA A 70 15.08 -20.99 -14.38
N ALA A 71 13.85 -20.54 -14.13
CA ALA A 71 12.65 -21.27 -14.55
C ALA A 71 12.58 -21.43 -16.07
N GLN A 72 12.91 -20.39 -16.84
CA GLN A 72 12.97 -20.46 -18.30
C GLN A 72 14.04 -21.45 -18.79
N HIS A 73 15.18 -21.55 -18.11
CA HIS A 73 16.18 -22.58 -18.40
C HIS A 73 15.65 -24.00 -18.14
N CYS A 74 14.94 -24.21 -17.03
CA CYS A 74 14.29 -25.49 -16.73
C CYS A 74 13.22 -25.87 -17.76
N VAL A 75 12.36 -24.91 -18.14
CA VAL A 75 11.31 -25.12 -19.16
C VAL A 75 11.93 -25.49 -20.52
N ARG A 76 13.01 -24.82 -20.92
CA ARG A 76 13.73 -25.16 -22.16
C ARG A 76 14.29 -26.59 -22.15
N ARG A 77 14.84 -27.04 -21.02
CA ARG A 77 15.30 -28.44 -20.87
C ARG A 77 14.13 -29.43 -20.89
N ALA A 78 13.07 -29.16 -20.14
CA ALA A 78 11.87 -29.99 -20.11
C ALA A 78 11.22 -30.13 -21.50
N ARG A 79 11.31 -29.10 -22.36
CA ARG A 79 10.84 -29.17 -23.76
C ARG A 79 11.61 -30.19 -24.59
N LEU A 80 12.91 -30.34 -24.33
CA LEU A 80 13.75 -31.34 -25.01
C LEU A 80 13.46 -32.76 -24.50
N ASP A 81 13.24 -32.91 -23.18
CA ASP A 81 13.13 -34.24 -22.55
C ASP A 81 11.70 -34.79 -22.51
N ALA A 82 10.68 -33.96 -22.27
CA ALA A 82 9.29 -34.36 -21.97
C ALA A 82 8.26 -33.91 -23.03
N GLY A 83 8.70 -33.28 -24.11
CA GLY A 83 7.84 -32.83 -25.22
C GLY A 83 7.20 -31.45 -25.03
N GLU A 84 6.48 -30.99 -26.05
CA GLU A 84 6.01 -29.60 -26.14
C GLU A 84 4.88 -29.24 -25.17
N THR A 85 3.96 -30.18 -24.89
CA THR A 85 2.78 -29.94 -24.05
C THR A 85 3.15 -29.72 -22.58
N ALA A 86 4.04 -30.55 -22.03
CA ALA A 86 4.54 -30.40 -20.66
C ALA A 86 5.30 -29.07 -20.46
N ALA A 87 6.10 -28.67 -21.46
CA ALA A 87 6.83 -27.41 -21.42
C ALA A 87 5.90 -26.18 -21.50
N GLN A 88 4.81 -26.23 -22.27
CA GLN A 88 3.83 -25.15 -22.35
C GLN A 88 3.12 -24.90 -21.01
N LEU A 89 2.70 -25.97 -20.32
CA LEU A 89 2.08 -25.86 -19.00
C LEU A 89 3.05 -25.26 -17.97
N ALA A 90 4.30 -25.75 -17.96
CA ALA A 90 5.33 -25.25 -17.06
C ALA A 90 5.67 -23.77 -17.30
N ASP A 91 5.68 -23.31 -18.56
CA ASP A 91 5.89 -21.89 -18.92
C ASP A 91 4.76 -21.01 -18.39
N LEU A 92 3.50 -21.46 -18.51
CA LEU A 92 2.32 -20.76 -17.99
C LEU A 92 2.38 -20.61 -16.47
N ASP A 93 2.66 -21.69 -15.77
CA ASP A 93 2.73 -21.69 -14.30
C ASP A 93 3.90 -20.83 -13.81
N ALA A 94 5.05 -20.88 -14.50
CA ALA A 94 6.14 -19.97 -14.21
C ALA A 94 5.69 -18.52 -14.42
N LEU A 95 5.06 -18.19 -15.55
CA LEU A 95 4.67 -16.82 -15.88
C LEU A 95 3.70 -16.27 -14.85
N ARG A 96 2.68 -17.06 -14.50
CA ARG A 96 1.66 -16.71 -13.51
C ARG A 96 2.28 -16.44 -12.15
N ARG A 97 3.14 -17.34 -11.65
CA ARG A 97 3.79 -17.19 -10.35
C ARG A 97 4.66 -15.94 -10.29
N HIS A 98 5.56 -15.76 -11.25
CA HIS A 98 6.51 -14.64 -11.23
C HIS A 98 5.81 -13.29 -11.44
N TRP A 99 4.81 -13.23 -12.32
CA TRP A 99 4.01 -12.02 -12.51
C TRP A 99 3.19 -11.65 -11.26
N THR A 100 2.62 -12.66 -10.59
CA THR A 100 1.89 -12.45 -9.32
C THR A 100 2.82 -11.94 -8.23
N LEU A 101 4.01 -12.54 -8.09
CA LEU A 101 5.04 -12.09 -7.14
C LEU A 101 5.49 -10.66 -7.43
N PHE A 102 5.79 -10.34 -8.69
CA PHE A 102 6.20 -9.01 -9.13
C PHE A 102 5.16 -7.94 -8.76
N LEU A 103 3.91 -8.14 -9.16
CA LEU A 103 2.82 -7.19 -8.86
C LEU A 103 2.52 -7.12 -7.35
N GLY A 104 2.65 -8.25 -6.64
CA GLY A 104 2.50 -8.33 -5.19
C GLY A 104 3.56 -7.51 -4.45
N ILE A 105 4.83 -7.66 -4.83
CA ILE A 105 5.95 -6.89 -4.26
C ILE A 105 5.75 -5.39 -4.48
N LEU A 106 5.38 -4.98 -5.70
CA LEU A 106 5.07 -3.57 -6.00
C LEU A 106 3.94 -3.04 -5.11
N PHE A 107 2.85 -3.79 -4.97
CA PHE A 107 1.69 -3.38 -4.18
C PHE A 107 2.00 -3.31 -2.67
N LEU A 108 2.73 -4.28 -2.13
CA LEU A 108 3.07 -4.35 -0.71
C LEU A 108 3.97 -3.18 -0.28
N ASN A 109 4.96 -2.87 -1.12
CA ASN A 109 5.92 -1.81 -0.84
C ASN A 109 5.41 -0.41 -1.20
N PHE A 110 4.42 -0.31 -2.11
CA PHE A 110 3.89 0.95 -2.65
C PHE A 110 3.76 2.06 -1.62
N GLY A 111 3.01 1.84 -0.53
CA GLY A 111 2.79 2.92 0.41
C GLY A 111 3.80 3.05 1.53
N SER A 112 4.70 2.09 1.75
CA SER A 112 5.87 2.35 2.59
C SER A 112 6.81 3.30 1.84
N VAL A 113 7.15 2.97 0.59
CA VAL A 113 7.99 3.79 -0.27
C VAL A 113 7.37 5.15 -0.52
N SER A 114 6.08 5.22 -0.87
CA SER A 114 5.41 6.49 -1.12
C SER A 114 5.44 7.39 0.11
N SER A 115 5.21 6.83 1.31
CA SER A 115 5.27 7.57 2.58
C SER A 115 6.64 8.22 2.79
N VAL A 116 7.73 7.44 2.66
CA VAL A 116 9.10 7.95 2.84
C VAL A 116 9.45 8.99 1.77
N VAL A 117 9.05 8.78 0.53
CA VAL A 117 9.25 9.75 -0.56
C VAL A 117 8.54 11.07 -0.26
N PHE A 118 7.27 11.06 0.16
CA PHE A 118 6.56 12.29 0.53
C PHE A 118 7.20 13.00 1.73
N ARG A 119 7.68 12.25 2.72
CA ARG A 119 8.36 12.80 3.90
C ARG A 119 9.64 13.56 3.56
N THR A 120 10.31 13.24 2.45
CA THR A 120 11.52 13.96 2.00
C THR A 120 11.24 15.43 1.65
N PHE A 121 9.98 15.77 1.34
CA PHE A 121 9.56 17.13 1.01
C PHE A 121 8.83 17.83 2.16
N ALA A 122 8.60 17.15 3.29
CA ALA A 122 7.89 17.71 4.44
C ALA A 122 8.86 18.46 5.37
N CYS A 123 9.13 19.73 5.04
CA CYS A 123 9.96 20.62 5.85
C CYS A 123 9.11 21.46 6.82
N GLU A 124 9.71 21.84 7.93
CA GLU A 124 9.15 22.69 8.98
C GLU A 124 10.04 23.91 9.18
N HIS A 125 9.41 25.08 9.33
CA HIS A 125 10.11 26.33 9.54
C HIS A 125 10.25 26.62 11.03
N PHE A 126 11.47 26.93 11.47
CA PHE A 126 11.73 27.38 12.83
C PHE A 126 11.97 28.88 12.82
N GLU A 127 10.98 29.65 13.27
CA GLU A 127 11.03 31.13 13.28
C GLU A 127 12.22 31.68 14.07
N GLU A 128 12.64 31.00 15.14
CA GLU A 128 13.76 31.40 15.99
C GLU A 128 15.12 31.32 15.27
N LEU A 129 15.27 30.36 14.35
CA LEU A 129 16.50 30.10 13.60
C LEU A 129 16.46 30.75 12.21
N GLY A 130 15.26 31.06 11.69
CA GLY A 130 15.07 31.52 10.31
C GLY A 130 15.29 30.43 9.26
N GLU A 131 15.36 29.16 9.68
CA GLU A 131 15.78 28.03 8.86
C GLU A 131 14.68 26.98 8.72
N TRP A 132 14.82 26.10 7.72
CA TRP A 132 13.89 25.01 7.46
C TRP A 132 14.57 23.68 7.73
N TYR A 133 13.89 22.79 8.47
CA TYR A 133 14.39 21.47 8.80
C TYR A 133 13.41 20.39 8.38
N LEU A 134 13.91 19.19 8.10
CA LEU A 134 13.08 18.07 7.70
C LEU A 134 12.29 17.54 8.90
N ARG A 135 10.95 17.50 8.84
CA ARG A 135 10.12 17.00 9.96
C ARG A 135 10.44 15.56 10.34
N ALA A 136 10.86 14.77 9.36
CA ALA A 136 11.20 13.38 9.58
C ALA A 136 12.49 13.19 10.40
N ASP A 137 13.40 14.17 10.35
CA ASP A 137 14.70 14.16 10.99
C ASP A 137 15.25 15.59 11.06
N TYR A 138 15.15 16.21 12.24
CA TYR A 138 15.56 17.61 12.45
C TYR A 138 17.08 17.83 12.41
N SER A 139 17.89 16.78 12.29
CA SER A 139 19.33 16.93 12.01
C SER A 139 19.60 17.44 10.60
N ILE A 140 18.62 17.32 9.69
CA ILE A 140 18.74 17.66 8.27
C ILE A 140 18.12 19.02 8.00
N GLN A 141 18.94 19.97 7.54
CA GLN A 141 18.50 21.28 7.07
C GLN A 141 17.97 21.20 5.62
N CYS A 142 16.73 21.64 5.40
CA CYS A 142 16.15 21.76 4.08
C CYS A 142 16.79 22.90 3.29
N PHE A 143 16.88 22.74 1.96
CA PHE A 143 17.46 23.72 1.02
C PHE A 143 18.97 23.99 1.16
N ALA A 144 19.66 23.35 2.10
CA ALA A 144 21.11 23.40 2.24
C ALA A 144 21.84 22.55 1.16
N ASN A 145 23.17 22.68 1.12
CA ASN A 145 24.02 21.89 0.22
C ASN A 145 23.92 20.39 0.60
N GLY A 146 23.50 19.55 -0.35
CA GLY A 146 23.26 18.12 -0.16
C GLY A 146 21.79 17.73 -0.26
N TYR A 147 20.87 18.53 0.30
CA TYR A 147 19.42 18.30 0.25
C TYR A 147 18.92 18.13 -1.19
N TRP A 148 19.40 18.98 -2.11
CA TRP A 148 18.95 18.99 -3.51
C TRP A 148 19.19 17.68 -4.26
N TRP A 149 20.25 16.93 -3.94
CA TRP A 149 20.51 15.64 -4.59
C TRP A 149 19.49 14.58 -4.16
N TYR A 150 19.20 14.53 -2.85
CA TYR A 150 18.18 13.65 -2.30
C TYR A 150 16.76 14.09 -2.68
N ALA A 151 16.51 15.39 -2.82
CA ALA A 151 15.24 15.91 -3.32
C ALA A 151 15.02 15.51 -4.80
N ALA A 152 16.04 15.62 -5.65
CA ALA A 152 15.99 15.15 -7.04
C ALA A 152 15.77 13.64 -7.12
N TYR A 153 16.47 12.87 -6.30
CA TYR A 153 16.26 11.43 -6.17
C TYR A 153 14.84 11.08 -5.75
N ALA A 154 14.33 11.71 -4.69
CA ALA A 154 12.97 11.50 -4.19
C ALA A 154 11.92 11.90 -5.22
N PHE A 155 12.17 12.94 -6.03
CA PHE A 155 11.28 13.33 -7.12
C PHE A 155 11.22 12.25 -8.21
N CYS A 156 12.36 11.69 -8.62
CA CYS A 156 12.39 10.55 -9.52
C CYS A 156 11.66 9.33 -8.94
N ALA A 157 11.87 9.04 -7.65
CA ALA A 157 11.14 7.98 -6.95
C ALA A 157 9.63 8.25 -6.88
N MET A 158 9.20 9.51 -6.76
CA MET A 158 7.79 9.90 -6.78
C MET A 158 7.11 9.52 -8.10
N LEU A 159 7.79 9.74 -9.22
CA LEU A 159 7.30 9.37 -10.55
C LEU A 159 7.16 7.85 -10.71
N VAL A 160 8.10 7.08 -10.16
CA VAL A 160 8.11 5.62 -10.28
C VAL A 160 7.07 4.95 -9.37
N TYR A 161 6.99 5.35 -8.10
CA TYR A 161 6.20 4.63 -7.08
C TYR A 161 4.80 5.24 -6.91
N PRO A 162 4.61 6.44 -6.29
CA PRO A 162 3.31 7.10 -6.17
C PRO A 162 2.55 7.24 -7.49
N ILE A 163 3.22 7.53 -8.61
CA ILE A 163 2.55 7.80 -9.89
C ILE A 163 2.56 6.55 -10.80
N GLY A 164 3.72 5.93 -10.97
CA GLY A 164 3.90 4.80 -11.90
C GLY A 164 3.10 3.56 -11.51
N ILE A 165 3.05 3.18 -10.24
CA ILE A 165 2.33 1.96 -9.80
C ILE A 165 0.82 2.08 -10.00
N PRO A 166 0.13 3.15 -9.54
CA PRO A 166 -1.30 3.32 -9.82
C PRO A 166 -1.61 3.44 -11.30
N ALA A 167 -0.74 4.11 -12.09
CA ALA A 167 -0.89 4.20 -13.54
C ALA A 167 -0.79 2.81 -14.21
N LEU A 168 0.18 1.98 -13.81
CA LEU A 168 0.31 0.60 -14.27
C LEU A 168 -0.97 -0.19 -13.98
N PHE A 169 -1.49 -0.14 -12.75
CA PHE A 169 -2.74 -0.82 -12.40
C PHE A 169 -3.94 -0.29 -13.19
N ALA A 170 -4.03 1.02 -13.42
CA ALA A 170 -5.08 1.62 -14.23
C ALA A 170 -5.02 1.14 -15.69
N VAL A 171 -3.83 1.07 -16.29
CA VAL A 171 -3.61 0.58 -17.65
C VAL A 171 -3.99 -0.90 -17.77
N LEU A 172 -3.57 -1.75 -16.81
CA LEU A 172 -3.92 -3.17 -16.81
C LEU A 172 -5.44 -3.39 -16.74
N VAL A 173 -6.14 -2.64 -15.87
CA VAL A 173 -7.60 -2.70 -15.77
C VAL A 173 -8.28 -2.18 -17.05
N TRP A 174 -7.76 -1.09 -17.63
CA TRP A 174 -8.29 -0.51 -18.86
C TRP A 174 -8.19 -1.47 -20.05
N GLN A 175 -7.01 -2.07 -20.25
CA GLN A 175 -6.77 -3.04 -21.32
C GLN A 175 -7.69 -4.25 -21.18
N LYS A 176 -7.84 -4.78 -19.96
CA LYS A 176 -8.76 -5.88 -19.66
C LYS A 176 -10.21 -5.54 -20.01
N ARG A 177 -10.68 -4.36 -19.63
CA ARG A 177 -12.05 -3.91 -19.96
C ARG A 177 -12.24 -3.74 -21.46
N LYS A 178 -11.24 -3.22 -22.17
CA LYS A 178 -11.25 -3.11 -23.64
C LYS A 178 -11.39 -4.48 -24.29
N LEU A 179 -10.57 -5.46 -23.89
CA LEU A 179 -10.65 -6.83 -24.41
C LEU A 179 -12.02 -7.49 -24.15
N ARG A 180 -12.59 -7.31 -22.96
CA ARG A 180 -13.93 -7.83 -22.63
C ARG A 180 -15.02 -7.23 -23.52
N ARG A 181 -14.96 -5.93 -23.80
CA ARG A 181 -15.90 -5.25 -24.70
C ARG A 181 -15.77 -5.77 -26.14
N CYS A 182 -14.55 -5.96 -26.63
CA CYS A 182 -14.31 -6.54 -27.96
C CYS A 182 -14.89 -7.96 -28.07
N LYS A 183 -14.67 -8.83 -27.07
CA LYS A 183 -15.24 -10.19 -27.06
C LYS A 183 -16.77 -10.18 -26.97
N ALA A 184 -17.36 -9.27 -26.19
CA ALA A 184 -18.81 -9.15 -26.06
C ALA A 184 -19.50 -8.72 -27.36
N ASN A 185 -18.86 -7.84 -28.15
CA ASN A 185 -19.42 -7.35 -29.41
C ASN A 185 -19.31 -8.36 -30.57
N LEU A 186 -18.47 -9.40 -30.44
CA LEU A 186 -18.22 -10.33 -31.54
C LEU A 186 -19.27 -11.44 -31.69
N LEU A 187 -20.25 -11.58 -30.80
CA LEU A 187 -21.32 -12.62 -30.88
C LEU A 187 -20.79 -14.04 -31.17
N VAL A 188 -19.52 -14.32 -30.88
CA VAL A 188 -18.91 -15.63 -31.14
C VAL A 188 -19.49 -16.60 -30.12
N PRO A 189 -20.23 -17.65 -30.53
CA PRO A 189 -20.64 -18.70 -29.62
C PRO A 189 -19.41 -19.40 -29.06
N ALA A 190 -19.45 -19.78 -27.78
CA ALA A 190 -18.35 -20.38 -27.02
C ALA A 190 -17.88 -21.76 -27.53
N THR A 191 -18.31 -22.17 -28.72
CA THR A 191 -18.01 -23.46 -29.32
C THR A 191 -16.93 -23.31 -30.39
N GLN A 192 -15.75 -23.79 -30.01
CA GLN A 192 -14.68 -24.36 -30.84
C GLN A 192 -13.68 -23.44 -31.55
N ASP A 193 -12.42 -23.79 -31.27
CA ASP A 193 -11.20 -23.61 -32.04
C ASP A 193 -10.53 -22.24 -32.05
N SER A 194 -10.01 -21.87 -30.87
CA SER A 194 -8.70 -21.19 -30.81
C SER A 194 -7.60 -22.26 -30.81
N THR A 195 -7.31 -22.84 -31.98
CA THR A 195 -6.05 -23.58 -32.23
C THR A 195 -4.82 -22.66 -32.24
N GLY A 196 -5.02 -21.35 -32.08
CA GLY A 196 -3.96 -20.39 -31.79
C GLY A 196 -3.56 -20.42 -30.32
N SER A 197 -2.29 -20.70 -30.04
CA SER A 197 -1.68 -20.55 -28.71
C SER A 197 -2.05 -19.16 -28.14
N PRO A 198 -2.58 -19.06 -26.90
CA PRO A 198 -2.97 -17.79 -26.31
C PRO A 198 -1.81 -16.81 -26.36
N SER A 199 -2.06 -15.57 -26.81
CA SER A 199 -1.02 -14.55 -26.94
C SER A 199 -0.37 -14.30 -25.57
N ARG A 200 0.91 -13.93 -25.56
CA ARG A 200 1.63 -13.58 -24.32
C ARG A 200 0.88 -12.55 -23.49
N SER A 201 0.22 -11.59 -24.14
CA SER A 201 -0.61 -10.59 -23.48
C SER A 201 -1.80 -11.23 -22.75
N ASP A 202 -2.52 -12.17 -23.38
CA ASP A 202 -3.66 -12.87 -22.76
C ASP A 202 -3.23 -13.63 -21.50
N ARG A 203 -2.06 -14.27 -21.54
CA ARG A 203 -1.47 -14.99 -20.41
C ARG A 203 -1.10 -14.07 -19.25
N LEU A 204 -0.49 -12.91 -19.55
CA LEU A 204 -0.20 -11.89 -18.54
C LEU A 204 -1.47 -11.31 -17.92
N PHE A 205 -2.52 -11.09 -18.72
CA PHE A 205 -3.81 -10.64 -18.22
C PHE A 205 -4.43 -11.65 -17.24
N GLU A 206 -4.42 -12.94 -17.58
CA GLU A 206 -4.91 -13.99 -16.69
C GLU A 206 -4.09 -14.05 -15.39
N ALA A 207 -2.76 -13.95 -15.49
CA ALA A 207 -1.87 -13.94 -14.34
C ALA A 207 -2.12 -12.76 -13.38
N SER A 208 -2.50 -11.59 -13.89
CA SER A 208 -2.89 -10.43 -13.07
C SER A 208 -4.28 -10.56 -12.41
N GLY A 209 -4.94 -11.72 -12.58
CA GLY A 209 -6.22 -12.09 -11.98
C GLY A 209 -6.41 -11.64 -10.54
N PHE A 210 -5.41 -11.91 -9.70
CA PHE A 210 -5.44 -11.65 -8.26
C PHE A 210 -5.68 -10.18 -7.91
N LEU A 211 -5.28 -9.23 -8.78
CA LEU A 211 -5.43 -7.79 -8.50
C LEU A 211 -6.89 -7.35 -8.43
N TRP A 212 -7.78 -8.03 -9.15
CA TRP A 212 -9.17 -7.63 -9.31
C TRP A 212 -10.19 -8.70 -8.90
N GLU A 213 -9.74 -9.94 -8.66
CA GLU A 213 -10.62 -11.07 -8.31
C GLU A 213 -11.46 -10.81 -7.05
N GLN A 214 -10.93 -10.01 -6.12
CA GLN A 214 -11.61 -9.60 -4.89
C GLN A 214 -12.74 -8.58 -5.12
N TYR A 215 -12.81 -7.95 -6.29
CA TYR A 215 -13.77 -6.89 -6.62
C TYR A 215 -14.82 -7.39 -7.62
N LYS A 216 -15.99 -6.74 -7.59
CA LYS A 216 -17.03 -6.94 -8.60
C LYS A 216 -16.54 -6.47 -9.97
N THR A 217 -17.01 -7.10 -11.05
CA THR A 217 -16.66 -6.77 -12.43
C THR A 217 -16.85 -5.28 -12.79
N GLN A 218 -17.84 -4.62 -12.20
CA GLN A 218 -18.09 -3.19 -12.43
C GLN A 218 -17.13 -2.27 -11.64
N ALA A 219 -16.51 -2.77 -10.58
CA ALA A 219 -15.69 -2.02 -9.62
C ALA A 219 -14.18 -2.32 -9.70
N GLU A 220 -13.67 -2.82 -10.82
CA GLU A 220 -12.24 -3.20 -10.96
C GLU A 220 -11.24 -2.05 -10.79
N TYR A 221 -11.64 -0.81 -11.12
CA TYR A 221 -10.80 0.38 -10.87
C TYR A 221 -10.68 0.73 -9.39
N TRP A 222 -11.43 0.05 -8.50
CA TRP A 222 -11.36 0.30 -7.06
C TRP A 222 -9.94 0.08 -6.52
N LYS A 223 -9.15 -0.79 -7.15
CA LYS A 223 -7.74 -0.96 -6.79
C LYS A 223 -6.91 0.31 -6.94
N VAL A 224 -7.15 1.07 -8.02
CA VAL A 224 -6.49 2.37 -8.27
C VAL A 224 -6.99 3.40 -7.26
N PHE A 225 -8.29 3.38 -6.95
CA PHE A 225 -8.88 4.24 -5.93
C PHE A 225 -8.27 3.98 -4.53
N GLU A 226 -8.01 2.73 -4.16
CA GLU A 226 -7.31 2.40 -2.92
C GLU A 226 -5.89 2.96 -2.87
N CYS A 227 -5.18 2.93 -3.99
CA CYS A 227 -3.85 3.54 -4.09
C CYS A 227 -3.95 5.06 -3.92
N ALA A 228 -4.88 5.72 -4.62
CA ALA A 228 -5.11 7.16 -4.49
C ALA A 228 -5.49 7.56 -3.06
N ARG A 229 -6.42 6.84 -2.44
CA ARG A 229 -6.79 7.03 -1.03
C ARG A 229 -5.57 6.92 -0.11
N ARG A 230 -4.68 5.96 -0.35
CA ARG A 230 -3.45 5.79 0.43
C ARG A 230 -2.54 7.00 0.28
N LEU A 231 -2.30 7.47 -0.94
CA LEU A 231 -1.50 8.67 -1.18
C LEU A 231 -2.10 9.93 -0.56
N LEU A 232 -3.42 10.09 -0.62
CA LEU A 232 -4.10 11.23 -0.03
C LEU A 232 -3.99 11.23 1.50
N LEU A 233 -4.30 10.09 2.14
CA LEU A 233 -4.31 10.00 3.59
C LEU A 233 -2.91 9.98 4.20
N THR A 234 -1.93 9.37 3.55
CA THR A 234 -0.58 9.30 4.12
C THR A 234 0.33 10.38 3.55
N GLY A 235 0.29 10.71 2.25
CA GLY A 235 1.23 11.66 1.65
C GLY A 235 0.74 13.10 1.58
N PHE A 236 -0.38 13.34 0.91
CA PHE A 236 -0.83 14.69 0.55
C PHE A 236 -1.19 15.56 1.75
N ILE A 237 -1.80 14.96 2.78
CA ILE A 237 -2.18 15.67 4.02
C ILE A 237 -0.96 16.25 4.74
N ALA A 238 0.25 15.71 4.55
CA ALA A 238 1.49 16.23 5.15
C ALA A 238 1.71 17.73 4.92
N PHE A 239 1.30 18.20 3.74
CA PHE A 239 1.55 19.55 3.25
C PHE A 239 0.43 20.53 3.61
N LEU A 240 -0.69 20.03 4.17
CA LEU A 240 -1.82 20.86 4.55
C LEU A 240 -1.75 21.17 6.05
N LEU A 241 -1.56 22.45 6.39
CA LEU A 241 -1.60 22.99 7.76
C LEU A 241 -0.82 22.13 8.78
N PRO A 242 0.46 21.84 8.50
CA PRO A 242 1.22 20.85 9.26
C PRO A 242 1.26 21.16 10.75
N GLY A 243 1.03 20.15 11.60
CA GLY A 243 1.13 20.28 13.05
C GLY A 243 -0.04 21.06 13.70
N GLU A 244 -0.97 21.58 12.91
CA GLU A 244 -2.14 22.28 13.41
C GLU A 244 -3.34 21.34 13.57
N ALA A 245 -4.28 21.71 14.45
CA ALA A 245 -5.57 21.04 14.58
C ALA A 245 -6.35 21.00 13.24
N GLY A 246 -6.08 21.96 12.33
CA GLY A 246 -6.64 21.98 10.98
C GLY A 246 -6.29 20.74 10.16
N GLN A 247 -5.06 20.22 10.27
CA GLN A 247 -4.63 19.00 9.58
C GLN A 247 -5.42 17.78 10.05
N ALA A 248 -5.62 17.64 11.36
CA ALA A 248 -6.43 16.57 11.94
C ALA A 248 -7.91 16.66 11.50
N ALA A 249 -8.46 17.87 11.43
CA ALA A 249 -9.83 18.10 10.98
C ALA A 249 -10.03 17.72 9.50
N ILE A 250 -9.13 18.16 8.62
CA ILE A 250 -9.15 17.79 7.19
C ILE A 250 -9.01 16.27 7.04
N SER A 251 -8.13 15.63 7.83
CA SER A 251 -7.94 14.18 7.83
C SER A 251 -9.19 13.42 8.25
N MET A 252 -9.90 13.91 9.25
CA MET A 252 -11.17 13.34 9.72
C MET A 252 -12.27 13.49 8.67
N LEU A 253 -12.41 14.66 8.03
CA LEU A 253 -13.37 14.88 6.95
C LEU A 253 -13.07 14.00 5.73
N LEU A 254 -11.79 13.90 5.35
CA LEU A 254 -11.38 13.05 4.23
C LEU A 254 -11.60 11.57 4.53
N SER A 255 -11.25 11.09 5.72
CA SER A 255 -11.49 9.69 6.09
C SER A 255 -12.99 9.35 6.15
N PHE A 256 -13.84 10.27 6.62
CA PHE A 256 -15.29 10.12 6.61
C PHE A 256 -15.88 10.08 5.19
N THR A 257 -15.48 10.99 4.31
CA THR A 257 -15.95 11.00 2.92
C THR A 257 -15.54 9.74 2.16
N LEU A 258 -14.30 9.26 2.37
CA LEU A 258 -13.81 8.00 1.80
C LEU A 258 -14.55 6.78 2.38
N LEU A 259 -14.92 6.80 3.66
CA LEU A 259 -15.75 5.78 4.29
C LEU A 259 -17.15 5.72 3.66
N LEU A 260 -17.81 6.88 3.49
CA LEU A 260 -19.11 6.98 2.82
C LEU A 260 -19.05 6.48 1.38
N ALA A 261 -18.03 6.91 0.61
CA ALA A 261 -17.82 6.43 -0.75
C ALA A 261 -17.67 4.90 -0.80
N PHE A 262 -16.95 4.30 0.15
CA PHE A 262 -16.80 2.84 0.26
C PHE A 262 -18.13 2.14 0.58
N MET A 263 -18.92 2.71 1.49
CA MET A 263 -20.24 2.19 1.88
C MET A 263 -21.24 2.19 0.72
N ILE A 264 -21.21 3.24 -0.11
CA ILE A 264 -22.07 3.37 -1.30
C ILE A 264 -21.60 2.42 -2.41
N ALA A 265 -20.30 2.40 -2.70
CA ALA A 265 -19.77 1.64 -3.84
C ALA A 265 -19.81 0.12 -3.64
N ARG A 266 -19.67 -0.37 -2.40
CA ARG A 266 -19.57 -1.80 -2.04
C ARG A 266 -18.82 -2.64 -3.09
N PRO A 267 -17.53 -2.34 -3.30
CA PRO A 267 -16.77 -2.79 -4.47
C PRO A 267 -16.36 -4.27 -4.40
N HIS A 268 -16.22 -4.81 -3.18
CA HIS A 268 -15.76 -6.18 -2.94
C HIS A 268 -16.85 -7.21 -3.27
N ARG A 269 -16.41 -8.36 -3.81
CA ARG A 269 -17.30 -9.48 -4.17
C ARG A 269 -17.73 -10.26 -2.93
N GLU A 270 -16.79 -10.56 -2.05
CA GLU A 270 -17.03 -11.33 -0.83
C GLU A 270 -17.44 -10.44 0.34
N ARG A 271 -18.47 -10.88 1.07
CA ARG A 271 -19.02 -10.15 2.22
C ARG A 271 -18.04 -10.03 3.37
N GLN A 272 -17.22 -11.06 3.60
CA GLN A 272 -16.23 -11.09 4.66
C GLN A 272 -15.12 -10.06 4.43
N VAL A 273 -14.55 -10.05 3.22
CA VAL A 273 -13.56 -9.06 2.80
C VAL A 273 -14.13 -7.64 2.91
N HIS A 274 -15.35 -7.42 2.42
CA HIS A 274 -16.01 -6.11 2.52
C HIS A 274 -16.06 -5.58 3.97
N TRP A 275 -16.41 -6.43 4.94
CA TRP A 275 -16.49 -6.05 6.35
C TRP A 275 -15.13 -5.71 6.96
N GLN A 276 -14.05 -6.39 6.56
CA GLN A 276 -12.70 -6.06 7.02
C GLN A 276 -12.25 -4.68 6.54
N TYR A 277 -12.47 -4.38 5.26
CA TYR A 277 -12.14 -3.07 4.71
C TYR A 277 -13.01 -1.96 5.34
N LEU A 278 -14.28 -2.25 5.64
CA LEU A 278 -15.16 -1.32 6.35
C LEU A 278 -14.65 -1.04 7.77
N LEU A 279 -14.36 -2.10 8.54
CA LEU A 279 -13.82 -1.97 9.89
C LEU A 279 -12.51 -1.18 9.89
N GLY A 280 -11.62 -1.45 8.92
CA GLY A 280 -10.40 -0.67 8.74
C GLY A 280 -10.62 0.81 8.45
N ALA A 281 -11.63 1.15 7.63
CA ALA A 281 -11.98 2.54 7.35
C ALA A 281 -12.58 3.24 8.59
N VAL A 282 -13.39 2.54 9.38
CA VAL A 282 -13.92 3.04 10.66
C VAL A 282 -12.79 3.30 11.66
N ILE A 283 -11.83 2.37 11.79
CA ILE A 283 -10.66 2.54 12.67
C ILE A 283 -9.85 3.79 12.27
N ILE A 284 -9.61 4.00 10.97
CA ILE A 284 -8.91 5.20 10.49
C ILE A 284 -9.68 6.45 10.87
N TYR A 285 -10.98 6.50 10.61
CA TYR A 285 -11.84 7.64 10.98
C TYR A 285 -11.77 7.93 12.49
N LEU A 286 -11.97 6.91 13.34
CA LEU A 286 -11.90 7.06 14.79
C LEU A 286 -10.52 7.50 15.28
N SER A 287 -9.44 7.00 14.64
CA SER A 287 -8.06 7.42 14.98
C SER A 287 -7.84 8.90 14.64
N THR A 288 -8.30 9.36 13.47
CA THR A 288 -8.19 10.78 13.08
C THR A 288 -9.08 11.70 13.93
N ALA A 289 -10.23 11.21 14.38
CA ALA A 289 -11.09 11.94 15.31
C ALA A 289 -10.45 12.07 16.70
N ALA A 290 -9.84 10.98 17.22
CA ALA A 290 -9.10 11.02 18.48
C ALA A 290 -7.92 11.99 18.41
N ALA A 291 -7.17 11.99 17.31
CA ALA A 291 -6.08 12.94 17.07
C ALA A 291 -6.57 14.41 17.09
N LEU A 292 -7.73 14.69 16.48
CA LEU A 292 -8.33 16.04 16.52
C LEU A 292 -8.74 16.45 17.93
N LEU A 293 -9.38 15.56 18.70
CA LEU A 293 -9.79 15.85 20.09
C LEU A 293 -8.60 16.21 20.98
N ILE A 294 -7.46 15.52 20.78
CA ILE A 294 -6.21 15.82 21.49
C ILE A 294 -5.63 17.16 21.01
N SER A 295 -5.61 17.39 19.70
CA SER A 295 -5.06 18.61 19.09
C SER A 295 -5.82 19.88 19.49
N LEU A 296 -7.14 19.79 19.66
CA LEU A 296 -7.98 20.90 20.13
C LEU A 296 -7.91 21.14 21.64
N ARG A 297 -7.18 20.31 22.40
CA ARG A 297 -7.08 20.37 23.87
C ARG A 297 -8.44 20.52 24.57
N LEU A 298 -9.51 19.93 24.02
CA LEU A 298 -10.82 19.88 24.68
C LEU A 298 -10.70 19.20 26.04
N ASP A 299 -11.62 19.39 26.99
CA ASP A 299 -11.53 18.84 28.36
C ASP A 299 -11.17 17.34 28.45
N TYR A 300 -11.51 16.56 27.43
CA TYR A 300 -11.02 15.21 27.17
C TYR A 300 -9.48 15.05 27.31
N SER A 301 -8.72 16.07 26.92
CA SER A 301 -7.28 16.20 27.08
C SER A 301 -6.85 16.22 28.55
N ASN A 302 -7.64 16.79 29.45
CA ASN A 302 -7.24 16.98 30.84
C ASN A 302 -7.60 15.79 31.72
N GLU A 303 -8.46 14.87 31.25
CA GLU A 303 -8.82 13.65 31.96
C GLU A 303 -8.01 12.42 31.49
N PRO A 304 -7.04 11.93 32.30
CA PRO A 304 -6.21 10.79 31.92
C PRO A 304 -7.01 9.49 31.74
N SER A 305 -8.12 9.34 32.46
CA SER A 305 -9.01 8.18 32.35
C SER A 305 -9.65 8.08 30.96
N SER A 306 -10.19 9.20 30.47
CA SER A 306 -10.86 9.30 29.17
C SER A 306 -9.89 9.03 28.00
N ARG A 307 -8.65 9.54 28.09
CA ARG A 307 -7.57 9.22 27.14
C ARG A 307 -7.23 7.73 27.10
N ARG A 308 -7.06 7.10 28.27
CA ARG A 308 -6.74 5.68 28.39
C ARG A 308 -7.83 4.79 27.80
N VAL A 309 -9.10 5.09 28.07
CA VAL A 309 -10.23 4.31 27.55
C VAL A 309 -10.27 4.33 26.02
N VAL A 310 -10.15 5.51 25.41
CA VAL A 310 -10.13 5.62 23.93
C VAL A 310 -8.91 4.94 23.34
N GLY A 311 -7.73 5.09 23.94
CA GLY A 311 -6.52 4.40 23.50
C GLY A 311 -6.69 2.88 23.47
N TRP A 312 -7.16 2.29 24.57
CA TRP A 312 -7.41 0.85 24.66
C TRP A 312 -8.53 0.38 23.73
N LEU A 313 -9.56 1.20 23.51
CA LEU A 313 -10.62 0.92 22.53
C LEU A 313 -10.04 0.81 21.10
N LEU A 314 -9.20 1.77 20.70
CA LEU A 314 -8.55 1.76 19.38
C LEU A 314 -7.60 0.57 19.22
N VAL A 315 -6.86 0.21 20.28
CA VAL A 315 -6.04 -1.00 20.31
C VAL A 315 -6.92 -2.25 20.12
N ALA A 316 -7.99 -2.39 20.90
CA ALA A 316 -8.89 -3.54 20.82
C ALA A 316 -9.50 -3.69 19.42
N LEU A 317 -9.92 -2.59 18.79
CA LEU A 317 -10.46 -2.62 17.42
C LEU A 317 -9.42 -3.06 16.38
N ASN A 318 -8.17 -2.59 16.48
CA ASN A 318 -7.10 -3.03 15.58
C ASN A 318 -6.73 -4.50 15.80
N VAL A 319 -6.66 -4.96 17.05
CA VAL A 319 -6.43 -6.38 17.37
C VAL A 319 -7.56 -7.23 16.79
N ALA A 320 -8.83 -6.83 16.96
CA ALA A 320 -9.98 -7.54 16.39
C ALA A 320 -9.93 -7.61 14.85
N LEU A 321 -9.51 -6.54 14.18
CA LEU A 321 -9.31 -6.54 12.74
C LEU A 321 -8.20 -7.53 12.32
N ILE A 322 -7.07 -7.52 13.02
CA ILE A 322 -5.92 -8.40 12.72
C ILE A 322 -6.30 -9.86 12.95
N THR A 323 -6.94 -10.20 14.07
CA THR A 323 -7.36 -11.57 14.37
C THR A 323 -8.41 -12.07 13.37
N ALA A 324 -9.37 -11.23 12.98
CA ALA A 324 -10.33 -11.56 11.93
C ALA A 324 -9.67 -11.81 10.57
N ALA A 325 -8.62 -11.05 10.22
CA ALA A 325 -7.84 -11.27 9.01
C ALA A 325 -7.06 -12.59 9.05
N VAL A 326 -6.34 -12.86 10.14
CA VAL A 326 -5.58 -14.11 10.33
C VAL A 326 -6.52 -15.31 10.29
N PHE A 327 -7.63 -15.26 11.02
CA PHE A 327 -8.62 -16.34 11.03
C PHE A 327 -9.15 -16.65 9.63
N GLN A 328 -9.49 -15.63 8.84
CA GLN A 328 -9.95 -15.84 7.47
C GLN A 328 -8.87 -16.46 6.59
N THR A 329 -7.61 -16.02 6.71
CA THR A 329 -6.52 -16.63 5.96
C THR A 329 -6.33 -18.11 6.33
N LEU A 330 -6.36 -18.44 7.62
CA LEU A 330 -6.26 -19.83 8.09
C LEU A 330 -7.40 -20.70 7.58
N VAL A 331 -8.65 -20.19 7.64
CA VAL A 331 -9.82 -20.90 7.12
C VAL A 331 -9.74 -21.08 5.61
N SER A 332 -9.24 -20.09 4.88
CA SER A 332 -9.08 -20.18 3.42
C SER A 332 -8.02 -21.21 3.01
N VAL A 333 -6.95 -21.36 3.79
CA VAL A 333 -5.90 -22.36 3.57
C VAL A 333 -6.38 -23.75 3.99
N ALA A 334 -7.20 -23.85 5.05
CA ALA A 334 -7.68 -25.12 5.60
C ALA A 334 -8.83 -25.76 4.80
N LYS A 335 -9.46 -25.03 3.87
CA LYS A 335 -10.43 -25.63 2.92
C LYS A 335 -9.66 -26.15 1.70
N PRO A 336 -9.39 -27.46 1.57
CA PRO A 336 -8.98 -28.02 0.29
C PRO A 336 -10.09 -27.76 -0.72
N GLY A 337 -9.72 -27.15 -1.85
CA GLY A 337 -10.63 -26.87 -2.97
C GLY A 337 -11.18 -28.12 -3.63
#